data_AF-A0A6G8JJ24-F1
#
_entry.id   AF-A0A6G8JJ24-F1
#
_cell.length_a   1.000
_cell.length_b   1.000
_cell.length_c   1.000
_cell.angle_alpha   90.00
_cell.angle_beta   90.00
_cell.angle_gamma   90.00
#
_symmetry.space_group_name_H-M   'P 1'
#
loop_
_entity.id
_entity.type
_entity.pdbx_description
1 polymer ?
#
loop_
_entity_poly.entity_id
_entity_poly.type
_entity_poly.pdbx_seq_one_letter_code
_entity_poly.pdbx_strand_id
1 'polypeptide(L)'
;MQYVNSEHNEALNKNIEYLKPFKDEYTELKQEHEEIKRENSILKDDNKLLKNKLENIQSELEKSNSLLKELTNQNQTINKEYKILENSYNQIKKSTQVIKSRPKTKNDLIEDQINKLESQKKICGIHWIEPLDGKEEYVDPCQEENQKIEQKIIELIKLIN
;
A
#
# COMPACT_ATOMS: atom_id res chain seq x y z
N MET A 1 -35.91 -78.56 -71.33
CA MET A 1 -35.23 -77.46 -70.62
C MET A 1 -36.04 -77.07 -69.41
N GLN A 2 -35.34 -76.89 -68.29
CA GLN A 2 -35.69 -76.03 -67.13
C GLN A 2 -36.97 -76.35 -66.36
N TYR A 3 -36.86 -77.11 -65.26
CA TYR A 3 -37.77 -77.00 -64.10
C TYR A 3 -37.06 -77.48 -62.83
N VAL A 4 -35.92 -76.85 -62.51
CA VAL A 4 -35.31 -76.92 -61.16
C VAL A 4 -34.71 -75.54 -60.90
N ASN A 5 -35.55 -74.52 -60.67
CA ASN A 5 -35.03 -73.19 -60.30
C ASN A 5 -36.04 -72.20 -59.70
N SER A 6 -37.31 -72.59 -59.47
CA SER A 6 -38.32 -71.64 -58.96
C SER A 6 -38.44 -71.71 -57.44
N GLU A 7 -38.75 -72.87 -56.86
CA GLU A 7 -38.94 -73.03 -55.41
C GLU A 7 -37.65 -72.75 -54.61
N HIS A 8 -36.50 -73.18 -55.13
CA HIS A 8 -35.21 -72.92 -54.49
C HIS A 8 -34.87 -71.42 -54.48
N ASN A 9 -35.16 -70.69 -55.57
CA ASN A 9 -34.96 -69.24 -55.64
C ASN A 9 -35.94 -68.50 -54.73
N GLU A 10 -37.17 -68.98 -54.58
CA GLU A 10 -38.16 -68.39 -53.67
C GLU A 10 -37.76 -68.58 -52.20
N ALA A 11 -37.29 -69.78 -51.83
CA ALA A 11 -36.75 -70.05 -50.50
C ALA A 11 -35.49 -69.21 -50.20
N LEU A 12 -34.62 -69.03 -51.20
CA LEU A 12 -33.43 -68.19 -51.09
C LEU A 12 -33.81 -66.71 -50.88
N ASN A 13 -34.77 -66.19 -51.66
CA ASN A 13 -35.26 -64.81 -51.53
C ASN A 13 -35.90 -64.56 -50.17
N LYS A 14 -36.70 -65.51 -49.66
CA LYS A 14 -37.31 -65.42 -48.33
C LYS A 14 -36.26 -65.38 -47.21
N ASN A 15 -35.19 -66.17 -47.35
CA ASN A 15 -34.07 -66.12 -46.40
C ASN A 15 -33.29 -64.80 -46.49
N ILE A 16 -33.09 -64.25 -47.69
CA ILE A 16 -32.47 -62.94 -47.88
C ILE A 16 -33.31 -61.83 -47.24
N GLU A 17 -34.63 -61.84 -47.44
CA GLU A 17 -35.54 -60.89 -46.79
C GLU A 17 -35.54 -61.02 -45.27
N TYR A 18 -35.53 -62.25 -44.75
CA TYR A 18 -35.44 -62.51 -43.31
C TYR A 18 -34.13 -62.01 -42.69
N LEU A 19 -33.01 -62.13 -43.40
CA LEU A 19 -31.68 -61.72 -42.91
C LEU A 19 -31.41 -60.22 -43.05
N LYS A 20 -32.09 -59.54 -43.96
CA LYS A 20 -31.94 -58.10 -44.21
C LYS A 20 -32.04 -57.24 -42.94
N PRO A 21 -33.10 -57.35 -42.09
CA PRO A 21 -33.22 -56.52 -40.89
C PRO A 21 -32.06 -56.72 -39.91
N PHE A 22 -31.56 -57.96 -39.74
CA PHE A 22 -30.42 -58.23 -38.87
C PHE A 22 -29.11 -57.58 -39.37
N LYS A 23 -28.94 -57.51 -40.70
CA LYS A 23 -27.78 -56.85 -41.30
C LYS A 23 -27.85 -55.33 -41.11
N ASP A 24 -29.05 -54.77 -41.25
CA ASP A 24 -29.29 -53.34 -41.06
C ASP A 24 -29.07 -52.96 -39.58
N GLU A 25 -29.65 -53.71 -38.64
CA GLU A 25 -29.45 -53.54 -37.19
C GLU A 25 -27.97 -53.70 -36.78
N TYR A 26 -27.26 -54.67 -37.33
CA TYR A 26 -25.81 -54.80 -37.09
C TYR A 26 -25.02 -53.58 -37.58
N THR A 27 -25.44 -52.98 -38.69
CA THR A 27 -24.77 -51.79 -39.25
C THR A 27 -25.05 -50.57 -38.38
N GLU A 28 -26.28 -50.39 -37.91
CA GLU A 28 -26.68 -49.34 -36.97
C GLU A 28 -25.93 -49.47 -35.65
N LEU A 29 -25.94 -50.67 -35.03
CA LEU A 29 -25.24 -50.93 -33.77
C LEU A 29 -23.73 -50.66 -33.87
N LYS A 30 -23.13 -50.97 -35.03
CA LYS A 30 -21.72 -50.66 -35.29
C LYS A 30 -21.46 -49.14 -35.35
N GLN A 31 -22.38 -48.37 -35.93
CA GLN A 31 -22.27 -46.91 -35.96
C GLN A 31 -22.41 -46.32 -34.55
N GLU A 32 -23.40 -46.75 -33.78
CA GLU A 32 -23.59 -46.34 -32.38
C GLU A 32 -22.36 -46.66 -31.53
N HIS A 33 -21.73 -47.83 -31.73
CA HIS A 33 -20.51 -48.19 -31.01
C HIS A 33 -19.36 -47.21 -31.28
N GLU A 34 -19.16 -46.81 -32.55
CA GLU A 34 -18.12 -45.85 -32.91
C GLU A 34 -18.45 -44.43 -32.42
N GLU A 35 -19.72 -44.07 -32.30
CA GLU A 35 -20.16 -42.82 -31.66
C GLU A 35 -19.84 -42.81 -30.17
N ILE A 36 -20.27 -43.83 -29.43
CA ILE A 36 -19.99 -43.99 -28.00
C ILE A 36 -18.48 -43.98 -27.72
N LYS A 37 -17.69 -44.60 -28.61
CA LYS A 37 -16.23 -44.62 -28.50
C LYS A 37 -15.63 -43.21 -28.68
N ARG A 38 -16.14 -42.43 -29.63
CA ARG A 38 -15.73 -41.03 -29.83
C ARG A 38 -16.08 -40.17 -28.62
N GLU A 39 -17.31 -40.26 -28.12
CA GLU A 39 -17.75 -39.52 -26.93
C GLU A 39 -16.93 -39.87 -25.70
N ASN A 40 -16.63 -41.16 -25.47
CA ASN A 40 -15.75 -41.59 -24.39
C ASN A 40 -14.33 -41.00 -24.52
N SER A 41 -13.81 -40.82 -25.73
CA SER A 41 -12.51 -40.17 -25.93
C SER A 41 -12.56 -38.71 -25.51
N ILE A 42 -13.60 -37.98 -25.93
CA ILE A 42 -13.80 -36.56 -25.59
C ILE A 42 -13.91 -36.40 -24.07
N LEU A 43 -14.73 -37.23 -23.42
CA LEU A 43 -14.90 -37.18 -21.96
C LEU A 43 -13.60 -37.45 -21.19
N LYS A 44 -12.72 -38.33 -21.71
CA LYS A 44 -11.40 -38.56 -21.10
C LYS A 44 -10.51 -37.33 -21.20
N ASP A 45 -10.51 -36.66 -22.34
CA ASP A 45 -9.73 -35.44 -22.55
C ASP A 45 -10.24 -34.29 -21.68
N ASP A 46 -11.57 -34.13 -21.58
CA ASP A 46 -12.19 -33.14 -20.70
C ASP A 46 -11.87 -33.42 -19.23
N ASN A 47 -11.90 -34.68 -18.79
CA ASN A 47 -11.54 -35.06 -17.43
C ASN A 47 -10.08 -34.72 -17.13
N LYS A 48 -9.17 -34.98 -18.08
CA LYS A 48 -7.75 -34.59 -17.96
C LYS A 48 -7.59 -33.07 -17.84
N LEU A 49 -8.31 -32.30 -18.66
CA LEU A 49 -8.29 -30.85 -18.59
C LEU A 49 -8.79 -30.33 -17.24
N LEU A 50 -9.88 -30.90 -16.72
CA LEU A 50 -10.44 -30.52 -15.42
C LEU A 50 -9.48 -30.84 -14.27
N LYS A 51 -8.78 -31.99 -14.31
CA LYS A 51 -7.74 -32.32 -13.33
C LYS A 51 -6.62 -31.30 -13.32
N ASN A 52 -6.09 -30.94 -14.50
CA ASN A 52 -5.04 -29.92 -14.60
C ASN A 52 -5.51 -28.55 -14.07
N LYS A 53 -6.76 -28.16 -14.36
CA LYS A 53 -7.34 -26.91 -13.84
C LYS A 53 -7.44 -26.95 -12.31
N LEU A 54 -7.86 -28.08 -11.75
CA LEU A 54 -7.97 -28.25 -10.30
C LEU A 54 -6.59 -28.18 -9.61
N GLU A 55 -5.56 -28.80 -10.18
CA GLU A 55 -4.17 -28.71 -9.69
C GLU A 55 -3.66 -27.26 -9.71
N ASN A 56 -3.94 -26.51 -10.79
CA ASN A 56 -3.57 -25.11 -10.88
C ASN A 56 -4.26 -24.25 -9.80
N ILE A 57 -5.57 -24.44 -9.61
CA ILE A 57 -6.34 -23.73 -8.58
C ILE A 57 -5.79 -24.04 -7.18
N GLN A 58 -5.44 -25.30 -6.91
CA GLN A 58 -4.81 -25.69 -5.64
C GLN A 58 -3.47 -24.98 -5.43
N SER A 59 -2.63 -24.93 -6.46
CA SER A 59 -1.34 -24.21 -6.40
C SER A 59 -1.52 -22.72 -6.15
N GLU A 60 -2.50 -22.08 -6.79
CA GLU A 60 -2.82 -20.66 -6.57
C GLU A 60 -3.35 -20.41 -5.15
N LEU A 61 -4.19 -21.31 -4.63
CA LEU A 61 -4.71 -21.23 -3.27
C LEU A 61 -3.58 -21.33 -2.23
N GLU A 62 -2.63 -22.25 -2.42
CA GLU A 62 -1.46 -22.37 -1.54
C GLU A 62 -0.61 -21.10 -1.53
N LYS A 63 -0.35 -20.51 -2.70
CA LYS A 63 0.38 -19.23 -2.82
C LYS A 63 -0.35 -18.10 -2.11
N SER A 64 -1.67 -18.01 -2.29
CA SER A 64 -2.50 -16.99 -1.65
C SER A 64 -2.47 -17.13 -0.12
N ASN A 65 -2.58 -18.34 0.39
CA ASN A 65 -2.49 -18.62 1.83
C ASN A 65 -1.12 -18.25 2.41
N SER A 66 -0.03 -18.54 1.67
CA SER A 66 1.32 -18.13 2.09
C SER A 66 1.44 -16.60 2.18
N LEU A 67 0.94 -15.88 1.17
CA LEU A 67 0.97 -14.42 1.15
C LEU A 67 0.14 -13.83 2.31
N LEU A 68 -1.04 -14.39 2.59
CA LEU A 68 -1.87 -13.97 3.71
C LEU A 68 -1.14 -14.13 5.05
N LYS A 69 -0.42 -15.24 5.23
CA LYS A 69 0.38 -15.48 6.44
C LYS A 69 1.51 -14.46 6.58
N GLU A 70 2.19 -14.14 5.48
CA GLU A 70 3.25 -13.12 5.47
C GLU A 70 2.68 -11.73 5.83
N LEU A 71 1.60 -11.31 5.20
CA LEU A 71 0.94 -10.03 5.48
C LEU A 71 0.46 -9.95 6.93
N THR A 72 -0.06 -11.05 7.48
CA THR A 72 -0.47 -11.13 8.88
C THR A 72 0.72 -10.88 9.82
N ASN A 73 1.87 -11.50 9.53
CA ASN A 73 3.09 -11.31 10.32
C ASN A 73 3.61 -9.87 10.21
N GLN A 74 3.64 -9.31 9.00
CA GLN A 74 4.04 -7.92 8.78
C GLN A 74 3.16 -6.94 9.57
N ASN A 75 1.84 -7.14 9.55
CA ASN A 75 0.90 -6.32 10.31
C ASN A 75 1.10 -6.44 11.83
N GLN A 76 1.43 -7.65 12.34
CA GLN A 76 1.79 -7.82 13.74
C GLN A 76 3.07 -7.05 14.11
N THR A 77 4.08 -7.04 13.24
CA THR A 77 5.31 -6.28 13.45
C THR A 77 5.03 -4.78 13.47
N ILE A 78 4.30 -4.26 12.48
CA ILE A 78 3.91 -2.85 12.40
C ILE A 78 3.14 -2.42 13.66
N ASN A 79 2.20 -3.24 14.13
CA ASN A 79 1.46 -2.95 15.36
C ASN A 79 2.36 -2.89 16.61
N LYS A 80 3.42 -3.69 16.69
CA LYS A 80 4.41 -3.61 17.78
C LYS A 80 5.21 -2.32 17.69
N GLU A 81 5.69 -1.98 16.51
CA GLU A 81 6.44 -0.74 16.26
C GLU A 81 5.61 0.50 16.57
N TYR A 82 4.33 0.50 16.15
CA TYR A 82 3.40 1.57 16.48
C TYR A 82 3.25 1.78 17.98
N LYS A 83 3.07 0.70 18.76
CA LYS A 83 2.98 0.78 20.23
C LYS A 83 4.26 1.33 20.86
N ILE A 84 5.43 0.96 20.33
CA ILE A 84 6.71 1.51 20.80
C ILE A 84 6.77 3.01 20.53
N LEU A 85 6.40 3.44 19.32
CA LEU A 85 6.41 4.84 18.94
C LEU A 85 5.41 5.66 19.76
N GLU A 86 4.21 5.14 19.99
CA GLU A 86 3.19 5.76 20.83
C GLU A 86 3.69 5.96 22.27
N ASN A 87 4.36 4.96 22.84
CA ASN A 87 4.97 5.07 24.17
C ASN A 87 6.07 6.14 24.21
N SER A 88 6.96 6.17 23.21
CA SER A 88 8.02 7.18 23.09
C SER A 88 7.44 8.58 22.97
N TYR A 89 6.40 8.76 22.15
CA TYR A 89 5.69 10.03 22.02
C TYR A 89 5.11 10.50 23.35
N ASN A 90 4.45 9.59 24.09
CA ASN A 90 3.86 9.91 25.39
C ASN A 90 4.94 10.28 26.43
N GLN A 91 6.11 9.62 26.41
CA GLN A 91 7.23 9.98 27.27
C GLN A 91 7.75 11.38 26.93
N ILE A 92 8.01 11.67 25.65
CA ILE A 92 8.47 13.00 25.21
C ILE A 92 7.46 14.06 25.62
N LYS A 93 6.16 13.83 25.38
CA LYS A 93 5.09 14.75 25.77
C LYS A 93 5.12 15.09 27.26
N LYS A 94 5.31 14.09 28.12
CA LYS A 94 5.46 14.29 29.57
C LYS A 94 6.72 15.10 29.90
N SER A 95 7.86 14.74 29.32
CA SER A 95 9.12 15.49 29.51
C SER A 95 9.00 16.95 29.07
N THR A 96 8.36 17.21 27.93
CA THR A 96 8.08 18.56 27.45
C THR A 96 7.18 19.33 28.41
N GLN A 97 6.16 18.69 28.98
CA GLN A 97 5.31 19.32 30.00
C GLN A 97 6.12 19.70 31.24
N VAL A 98 6.99 18.81 31.74
CA VAL A 98 7.88 19.08 32.88
C VAL A 98 8.80 20.27 32.59
N ILE A 99 9.41 20.32 31.40
CA ILE A 99 10.26 21.44 31.00
C ILE A 99 9.46 22.74 30.94
N LYS A 100 8.23 22.71 30.41
CA LYS A 100 7.36 23.90 30.35
C LYS A 100 6.89 24.37 31.72
N SER A 101 6.67 23.46 32.67
CA SER A 101 6.24 23.78 34.03
C SER A 101 7.40 24.01 35.00
N ARG A 102 8.65 23.94 34.53
CA ARG A 102 9.81 24.14 35.42
C ARG A 102 9.80 25.59 35.94
N PRO A 103 10.16 25.80 37.22
CA PRO A 103 10.32 27.15 37.73
C PRO A 103 11.38 27.88 36.92
N LYS A 104 11.11 29.15 36.60
CA LYS A 104 12.08 30.01 35.93
C LYS A 104 13.29 30.20 36.85
N THR A 105 14.46 29.93 36.31
CA THR A 105 15.73 30.21 36.96
C THR A 105 16.05 31.70 36.87
N LYS A 106 17.04 32.15 37.64
CA LYS A 106 17.58 33.51 37.52
C LYS A 106 17.97 33.83 36.08
N ASN A 107 18.58 32.87 35.38
CA ASN A 107 19.02 33.05 33.98
C ASN A 107 17.82 33.18 33.03
N ASP A 108 16.75 32.39 33.21
CA ASP A 108 15.52 32.50 32.40
C ASP A 108 14.87 33.89 32.56
N LEU A 109 14.88 34.45 33.77
CA LEU A 109 14.37 35.80 34.04
C LEU A 109 15.25 36.90 33.44
N ILE A 110 16.57 36.70 33.45
CA ILE A 110 17.53 37.61 32.80
C ILE A 110 17.32 37.59 31.29
N GLU A 111 17.15 36.41 30.67
CA GLU A 111 16.85 36.28 29.24
C GLU A 111 15.53 36.94 28.86
N ASP A 112 14.45 36.75 29.64
CA ASP A 112 13.18 37.46 29.43
C ASP A 112 13.37 38.99 29.46
N GLN A 113 14.21 39.48 30.37
CA GLN A 113 14.48 40.91 30.51
C GLN A 113 15.35 41.46 29.37
N ILE A 114 16.32 40.68 28.88
CA ILE A 114 17.09 40.99 27.67
C ILE A 114 16.16 41.05 26.46
N ASN A 115 15.31 40.04 26.23
CA ASN A 115 14.35 40.02 25.12
C ASN A 115 13.40 41.23 25.15
N LYS A 116 12.97 41.64 26.35
CA LYS A 116 12.16 42.85 26.51
C LYS A 116 12.93 44.12 26.14
N LEU A 117 14.18 44.25 26.58
CA LEU A 117 15.05 45.37 26.22
C LEU A 117 15.34 45.40 24.71
N GLU A 118 15.58 44.25 24.08
CA GLU A 118 15.75 44.14 22.63
C GLU A 118 14.50 44.54 21.87
N SER A 119 13.31 44.16 22.33
CA SER A 119 12.04 44.58 21.72
C SER A 119 11.77 46.10 21.85
N GLN A 120 12.44 46.77 22.79
CA GLN A 120 12.35 48.22 22.98
C GLN A 120 13.31 48.99 22.08
N LYS A 121 14.27 48.33 21.44
CA LYS A 121 15.17 48.98 20.49
C LYS A 121 14.34 49.48 19.31
N LYS A 122 14.46 50.78 19.03
CA LYS A 122 13.84 51.40 17.85
C LYS A 122 14.76 51.22 16.66
N ILE A 123 14.19 51.03 15.47
CA ILE A 123 14.96 51.11 14.22
C ILE A 123 15.28 52.59 14.01
N CYS A 124 16.52 53.00 14.26
CA CYS A 124 16.96 54.36 13.99
C CYS A 124 17.28 54.49 12.50
N GLY A 125 16.60 55.41 11.82
CA GLY A 125 16.89 55.75 10.44
C GLY A 125 17.96 56.83 10.38
N ILE A 126 18.91 56.71 9.46
CA ILE A 126 19.86 57.79 9.19
C ILE A 126 19.08 58.92 8.50
N HIS A 127 18.70 59.96 9.25
CA HIS A 127 18.20 61.19 8.67
C HIS A 127 19.40 62.11 8.41
N TRP A 128 19.88 62.13 7.17
CA TRP A 128 20.93 63.07 6.76
C TRP A 128 20.36 64.48 6.74
N ILE A 129 20.75 65.30 7.73
CA ILE A 129 20.54 66.74 7.74
C ILE A 129 21.87 67.38 7.32
N GLU A 130 21.86 68.14 6.23
CA GLU A 130 23.03 68.87 5.75
C GLU A 130 23.36 70.00 6.76
N PRO A 131 24.52 69.99 7.44
CA PRO A 131 24.81 70.98 8.47
C PRO A 131 25.15 72.32 7.83
N LEU A 132 24.30 73.34 8.04
CA LEU A 132 24.53 74.66 7.48
C LEU A 132 25.64 75.45 8.20
N ASP A 133 25.93 75.14 9.46
CA ASP A 133 26.98 75.82 10.23
C ASP A 133 27.76 74.78 11.04
N GLY A 134 29.07 74.71 10.81
CA GLY A 134 29.95 73.58 11.17
C GLY A 134 30.24 73.34 12.65
N LYS A 135 29.23 73.37 13.52
CA LYS A 135 29.30 72.81 14.88
C LYS A 135 27.91 72.36 15.33
N GLU A 136 27.61 71.09 15.18
CA GLU A 136 26.81 70.30 16.13
C GLU A 136 26.82 68.83 15.71
N GLU A 137 27.33 67.97 16.60
CA GLU A 137 27.26 66.53 16.46
C GLU A 137 25.81 66.14 16.80
N TYR A 138 24.94 66.15 15.78
CA TYR A 138 23.55 65.75 15.94
C TYR A 138 23.50 64.23 16.15
N VAL A 139 23.47 63.81 17.42
CA VAL A 139 23.21 62.42 17.79
C VAL A 139 21.70 62.20 17.77
N ASP A 140 21.23 61.30 16.91
CA ASP A 140 19.81 60.92 16.87
C ASP A 140 19.39 60.46 18.28
N PRO A 141 18.36 61.06 18.90
CA PRO A 141 17.85 60.65 20.21
C PRO A 141 17.54 59.14 20.29
N CYS A 142 17.19 58.51 19.16
CA CYS A 142 17.01 57.07 19.04
C CYS A 142 18.32 56.28 19.28
N GLN A 143 19.46 56.80 18.81
CA GLN A 143 20.76 56.15 18.90
C GLN A 143 21.28 56.15 20.34
N GLU A 144 21.10 57.26 21.07
CA GLU A 144 21.40 57.31 22.52
C GLU A 144 20.52 56.36 23.33
N GLU A 145 19.21 56.29 23.04
CA GLU A 145 18.28 55.38 23.72
C GLU A 145 18.70 53.91 23.48
N ASN A 146 19.03 53.54 22.24
CA ASN A 146 19.48 52.20 21.90
C ASN A 146 20.83 51.83 22.55
N GLN A 147 21.79 52.75 22.64
CA GLN A 147 23.06 52.52 23.33
C GLN A 147 22.86 52.30 24.84
N LYS A 148 21.97 53.06 25.48
CA LYS A 148 21.59 52.85 26.89
C LYS A 148 20.94 51.48 27.10
N ILE A 149 20.12 51.03 26.15
CA ILE A 149 19.52 49.69 26.15
C ILE A 149 20.61 48.60 26.03
N GLU A 150 21.59 48.77 25.15
CA GLU A 150 22.71 47.84 24.98
C GLU A 150 23.59 47.71 26.22
N GLN A 151 23.91 48.83 26.87
CA GLN A 151 24.68 48.82 28.11
C GLN A 151 23.96 48.01 29.21
N LYS A 152 22.63 48.16 29.33
CA LYS A 152 21.81 47.37 30.27
C LYS A 152 21.81 45.88 29.92
N ILE A 153 21.75 45.52 28.64
CA ILE A 153 21.85 44.11 28.20
C ILE A 153 23.22 43.52 28.58
N ILE A 154 24.31 44.26 28.35
CA ILE A 154 25.67 43.82 28.69
C ILE A 154 25.82 43.59 30.20
N GLU A 155 25.26 44.47 31.04
CA GLU A 155 25.26 44.29 32.49
C GLU A 155 24.47 43.06 32.92
N LEU A 156 23.32 42.82 32.30
CA LEU A 156 22.50 41.62 32.56
C LEU A 156 23.22 40.33 32.16
N ILE A 157 23.92 40.31 31.02
CA ILE A 157 24.72 39.15 30.56
C ILE A 157 25.84 38.83 31.55
N LYS A 158 26.48 39.84 32.17
CA LYS A 158 27.53 39.63 33.18
C LYS A 158 27.02 38.89 34.42
N LEU A 159 25.72 38.90 34.69
CA LEU A 159 25.09 38.22 35.83
C LEU A 159 24.76 36.74 35.57
N ILE A 160 25.00 36.25 34.34
CA ILE A 160 24.78 34.86 33.90
C ILE A 160 26.01 33.96 34.19
N ASN A 161 27.21 34.54 34.35
CA ASN A 161 28.43 33.86 34.79
C ASN A 161 28.51 33.71 36.31
#